data_AF-C7CCP8-F1
#
_entry.id   AF-C7CCP8-F1
#
_cell.length_a   1.000
_cell.length_b   1.000
_cell.length_c   1.000
_cell.angle_alpha   90.00
_cell.angle_beta   90.00
_cell.angle_gamma   90.00
#
_symmetry.space_group_name_H-M   'P 1'
#
loop_
_entity.id
_entity.type
_entity.pdbx_description
1 polymer ?
#
loop_
_entity_poly.entity_id
_entity_poly.type
_entity_poly.pdbx_seq_one_letter_code
_entity_poly.pdbx_strand_id
1 'polypeptide(L)'
;MFDDVFELQKFSQFKDSFDFIAETLIGAHGDFYVVPGKGHTLSVSVVTEKEKRGRRITGVFIDTVNVFTLRDAEYAEDEDGPTLTRGVTRENYEEELAKELVVPRRLLQVRYSPPVQGGDTLRYPYGWGVTKQ
;
A
#
# COMPACT_ATOMS: atom_id res chain seq x y z
N MET A 1 -9.63 -9.19 -8.81
CA MET A 1 -10.25 -8.21 -9.74
C MET A 1 -9.25 -7.23 -10.34
N PHE A 2 -8.33 -6.60 -9.57
CA PHE A 2 -7.27 -5.75 -10.16
C PHE A 2 -6.04 -6.54 -10.62
N ASP A 3 -5.62 -7.54 -9.84
CA ASP A 3 -4.50 -8.43 -10.22
C ASP A 3 -4.75 -9.15 -11.55
N ASP A 4 -6.01 -9.51 -11.83
CA ASP A 4 -6.40 -10.24 -13.05
C ASP A 4 -6.03 -9.50 -14.34
N VAL A 5 -6.07 -8.16 -14.33
CA VAL A 5 -5.65 -7.33 -15.47
C VAL A 5 -4.14 -7.38 -15.63
N PHE A 6 -3.37 -7.41 -14.55
CA PHE A 6 -1.91 -7.52 -14.60
C PHE A 6 -1.41 -8.93 -14.88
N GLU A 7 -2.22 -9.95 -14.63
CA GLU A 7 -1.94 -11.33 -15.00
C GLU A 7 -1.89 -11.49 -16.53
N LEU A 8 -2.68 -10.71 -17.27
CA LEU A 8 -2.65 -10.70 -18.73
C LEU A 8 -1.33 -10.18 -19.31
N GLN A 9 -0.50 -9.45 -18.55
CA GLN A 9 0.84 -9.02 -18.98
C GLN A 9 1.79 -10.21 -19.22
N LYS A 10 1.50 -11.38 -18.64
CA LYS A 10 2.31 -12.58 -18.83
C LYS A 10 2.24 -13.11 -20.27
N PHE A 11 1.20 -12.75 -21.02
CA PHE A 11 1.05 -13.14 -22.41
C PHE A 11 1.62 -12.08 -23.33
N SER A 12 2.68 -12.42 -24.06
CA SER A 12 3.38 -11.51 -24.98
C SER A 12 2.48 -10.90 -26.05
N GLN A 13 1.39 -11.59 -26.44
CA GLN A 13 0.42 -11.12 -27.42
C GLN A 13 -0.33 -9.84 -26.99
N PHE A 14 -0.36 -9.51 -25.69
CA PHE A 14 -1.03 -8.31 -25.18
C PHE A 14 -0.05 -7.17 -24.90
N LYS A 15 1.24 -7.34 -25.20
CA LYS A 15 2.28 -6.36 -24.90
C LYS A 15 1.95 -4.98 -25.47
N ASP A 16 1.58 -4.90 -26.74
CA ASP A 16 1.28 -3.63 -27.41
C ASP A 16 0.06 -2.93 -26.79
N SER A 17 -0.94 -3.69 -26.34
CA SER A 17 -2.09 -3.15 -25.60
C SER A 17 -1.68 -2.56 -24.25
N PHE A 18 -0.79 -3.24 -23.53
CA PHE A 18 -0.27 -2.72 -22.25
C PHE A 18 0.61 -1.49 -22.44
N ASP A 19 1.43 -1.46 -23.49
CA ASP A 19 2.24 -0.29 -23.83
C ASP A 19 1.36 0.91 -24.19
N PHE A 20 0.31 0.71 -25.00
CA PHE A 20 -0.66 1.75 -25.31
C PHE A 20 -1.38 2.30 -24.07
N ILE A 21 -1.84 1.42 -23.17
CA ILE A 21 -2.45 1.83 -21.90
C ILE A 21 -1.44 2.63 -21.06
N ALA A 22 -0.20 2.15 -20.98
CA ALA A 22 0.85 2.85 -20.23
C ALA A 22 1.10 4.25 -20.77
N GLU A 23 1.26 4.39 -22.08
CA GLU A 23 1.47 5.68 -22.76
C GLU A 23 0.28 6.61 -22.56
N THR A 24 -0.94 6.09 -22.62
CA THR A 24 -2.16 6.89 -22.39
C THR A 24 -2.26 7.38 -20.96
N LEU A 25 -1.97 6.52 -19.97
CA LEU A 25 -2.00 6.90 -18.54
C LEU A 25 -0.93 7.94 -18.21
N ILE A 26 0.27 7.81 -18.80
CA ILE A 26 1.36 8.79 -18.67
C ILE A 26 0.96 10.11 -19.33
N GLY A 27 0.45 10.07 -20.56
CA GLY A 27 0.02 11.25 -21.30
C GLY A 27 -1.17 11.99 -20.67
N ALA A 28 -2.00 11.28 -19.92
CA ALA A 28 -3.11 11.86 -19.15
C ALA A 28 -2.69 12.49 -17.82
N HIS A 29 -1.39 12.49 -17.48
CA HIS A 29 -0.87 12.93 -16.17
C HIS A 29 -1.57 12.24 -14.99
N GLY A 30 -1.93 10.96 -15.13
CA GLY A 30 -2.60 10.26 -14.04
C GLY A 30 -1.63 9.90 -12.92
N ASP A 31 -2.07 10.10 -11.68
CA ASP A 31 -1.27 9.81 -10.50
C ASP A 31 -1.28 8.31 -10.17
N PHE A 32 -0.27 7.59 -10.67
CA PHE A 32 -0.11 6.15 -10.47
C PHE A 32 1.28 5.82 -9.92
N TYR A 33 1.33 5.04 -8.85
CA TYR A 33 2.59 4.53 -8.31
C TYR A 33 3.25 3.49 -9.22
N VAL A 34 2.47 2.71 -9.96
CA VAL A 34 2.97 1.74 -10.94
C VAL A 34 2.10 1.78 -12.19
N VAL A 35 2.76 1.93 -13.34
CA VAL A 35 2.10 1.87 -14.64
C VAL A 35 2.15 0.42 -15.16
N PRO A 36 1.02 -0.15 -15.62
CA PRO A 36 0.99 -1.44 -16.28
C PRO A 36 2.01 -1.53 -17.44
N GLY A 37 2.64 -2.69 -17.66
CA GLY A 37 3.54 -2.93 -18.80
C GLY A 37 5.01 -2.57 -18.55
N LYS A 38 5.32 -1.68 -17.59
CA LYS A 38 6.70 -1.28 -17.30
C LYS A 38 7.43 -2.20 -16.31
N GLY A 39 6.70 -3.03 -15.56
CA GLY A 39 7.28 -4.02 -14.65
C GLY A 39 8.07 -3.44 -13.47
N HIS A 40 7.96 -2.14 -13.21
CA HIS A 40 8.62 -1.51 -12.08
C HIS A 40 8.04 -2.02 -10.75
N THR A 41 8.95 -2.31 -9.82
CA THR A 41 8.59 -2.72 -8.47
C THR A 41 8.45 -1.48 -7.60
N LEU A 42 7.36 -1.40 -6.83
CA LEU A 42 7.13 -0.35 -5.86
C LEU A 42 7.74 -0.75 -4.50
N SER A 43 8.68 0.05 -4.01
CA SER A 43 9.24 -0.12 -2.67
C SER A 43 8.47 0.73 -1.67
N VAL A 44 7.92 0.11 -0.64
CA VAL A 44 7.16 0.78 0.42
C VAL A 44 7.79 0.54 1.77
N SER A 45 8.00 1.61 2.53
CA SER A 45 8.51 1.55 3.91
C SER A 45 7.38 1.79 4.90
N VAL A 46 7.10 0.82 5.76
CA VAL A 46 6.07 0.88 6.79
C VAL A 46 6.74 1.12 8.13
N VAL A 47 6.42 2.25 8.76
CA VAL A 47 6.92 2.61 10.08
C VAL A 47 5.96 2.07 11.13
N THR A 48 6.52 1.41 12.16
CA THR A 48 5.74 0.85 13.26
C THR A 48 6.28 1.25 14.62
N GLU A 49 5.37 1.39 15.58
CA GLU A 49 5.68 1.66 16.98
C GLU A 49 5.24 0.48 17.85
N LYS A 50 5.98 0.23 18.94
CA LYS A 50 5.61 -0.84 19.87
C LYS A 50 4.39 -0.44 20.69
N GLU A 51 3.39 -1.31 20.74
CA GLU A 51 2.17 -1.15 21.51
C GLU A 51 1.95 -2.36 22.44
N LYS A 52 1.07 -2.24 23.45
CA LYS A 52 0.80 -3.32 24.42
C LYS A 52 0.37 -4.64 23.77
N ARG A 53 -0.27 -4.57 22.59
CA ARG A 53 -0.85 -5.73 21.87
C ARG A 53 -0.24 -5.97 20.49
N GLY A 54 0.97 -5.47 20.23
CA GLY A 54 1.65 -5.68 18.95
C GLY A 54 2.44 -4.45 18.50
N ARG A 55 2.46 -4.21 17.18
CA ARG A 55 3.14 -3.07 16.57
C ARG A 55 2.14 -2.22 15.79
N ARG A 56 1.94 -0.97 16.21
CA ARG A 56 1.05 -0.03 15.53
C ARG A 56 1.72 0.55 14.31
N ILE A 57 1.02 0.55 13.18
CA ILE A 57 1.46 1.24 11.97
C ILE A 57 1.21 2.73 12.15
N THR A 58 2.27 3.54 11.98
CA THR A 58 2.21 4.99 12.16
C THR A 58 2.60 5.76 10.91
N GLY A 59 3.13 5.08 9.89
CA GLY A 59 3.47 5.71 8.63
C GLY A 59 3.69 4.71 7.52
N VAL A 60 3.44 5.16 6.29
CA VAL A 60 3.68 4.40 5.06
C VAL A 60 4.34 5.35 4.09
N PHE A 61 5.56 5.01 3.67
CA PHE A 61 6.40 5.90 2.89
C PHE A 61 6.70 5.30 1.51
N ILE A 62 6.54 6.13 0.50
CA ILE A 62 6.92 5.86 -0.90
C ILE A 62 7.87 6.98 -1.32
N ASP A 63 9.08 6.64 -1.75
CA ASP A 63 10.11 7.61 -2.16
C ASP A 63 10.27 8.79 -1.19
N THR A 64 10.23 8.50 0.13
CA THR A 64 10.30 9.44 1.27
C THR A 64 9.04 10.24 1.61
N VAL A 65 7.99 10.16 0.80
CA VAL A 65 6.69 10.81 1.08
C VAL A 65 5.84 9.90 1.96
N ASN A 66 5.40 10.41 3.12
CA ASN A 66 4.41 9.71 3.94
C ASN A 66 3.04 9.83 3.28
N VAL A 67 2.51 8.72 2.79
CA VAL A 67 1.20 8.65 2.13
C VAL A 67 0.11 8.17 3.09
N PHE A 68 0.48 7.84 4.32
CA PHE A 68 -0.44 7.35 5.35
C PHE A 68 -1.16 8.50 6.05
N THR A 69 -2.48 8.55 5.89
CA THR A 69 -3.31 9.65 6.38
C THR A 69 -4.64 9.16 6.91
N LEU A 70 -5.24 9.98 7.78
CA LEU A 70 -6.61 9.81 8.22
C LEU A 70 -7.55 10.14 7.05
N ARG A 71 -8.34 9.15 6.64
CA ARG A 71 -9.37 9.27 5.60
C ARG A 71 -10.76 9.51 6.18
N ASP A 72 -10.97 9.09 7.43
CA ASP A 72 -12.25 9.20 8.11
C ASP A 72 -12.08 9.98 9.42
N ALA A 73 -12.61 11.19 9.44
CA ALA A 73 -12.50 12.11 10.57
C ALA A 73 -13.23 11.60 11.83
N GLU A 74 -14.17 10.64 11.71
CA GLU A 74 -14.83 10.03 12.87
C GLU A 74 -13.84 9.20 13.73
N TYR A 75 -12.71 8.82 13.15
CA TYR A 75 -11.62 8.13 13.84
C TYR A 75 -10.43 9.04 14.14
N ALA A 76 -10.61 10.36 14.01
CA ALA A 76 -9.62 11.30 14.52
C ALA A 76 -9.39 11.04 16.02
N GLU A 77 -8.14 11.16 16.46
CA GLU A 77 -7.82 11.02 17.86
C GLU A 77 -8.48 12.18 18.62
N ASP A 78 -9.38 11.88 19.56
CA ASP A 78 -9.72 12.82 20.63
C ASP A 78 -8.43 13.13 21.40
N GLU A 79 -8.22 14.38 21.83
CA GLU A 79 -6.94 14.88 22.40
C GLU A 79 -6.31 13.99 23.50
N ASP A 80 -7.08 13.10 24.14
CA ASP A 80 -6.64 12.19 25.20
C ASP A 80 -7.04 10.70 24.98
N GLY A 81 -7.60 10.34 23.81
CA GLY A 81 -8.14 9.01 23.52
C GLY A 81 -7.12 8.05 22.87
N PRO A 82 -7.11 6.74 23.21
CA PRO A 82 -6.26 5.79 22.49
C PRO A 82 -6.77 5.58 21.06
N THR A 83 -5.88 5.66 20.06
CA THR A 83 -6.20 5.35 18.66
C THR A 83 -6.81 3.96 18.56
N LEU A 84 -8.03 3.85 18.04
CA LEU A 84 -8.64 2.54 17.83
C LEU A 84 -7.87 1.78 16.74
N THR A 85 -7.33 0.61 17.08
CA THR A 85 -6.56 -0.23 16.17
C THR A 85 -7.16 -1.62 16.02
N ARG A 86 -7.14 -2.14 14.79
CA ARG A 86 -7.44 -3.55 14.50
C ARG A 86 -6.16 -4.37 14.40
N GLY A 87 -6.22 -5.62 14.87
CA GLY A 87 -5.15 -6.59 14.64
C GLY A 87 -5.22 -7.11 13.20
N VAL A 88 -4.09 -7.11 12.50
CA VAL A 88 -3.96 -7.65 11.15
C VAL A 88 -2.65 -8.42 11.03
N THR A 89 -2.67 -9.50 10.24
CA THR A 89 -1.42 -10.21 9.90
C THR A 89 -0.61 -9.38 8.91
N ARG A 90 0.68 -9.66 8.82
CA ARG A 90 1.55 -9.01 7.86
C ARG A 90 1.03 -9.22 6.43
N GLU A 91 0.65 -10.45 6.09
CA GLU A 91 0.20 -10.84 4.77
C GLU A 91 -1.07 -10.09 4.37
N ASN A 92 -2.07 -10.06 5.27
CA ASN A 92 -3.33 -9.39 5.01
C ASN A 92 -3.15 -7.87 4.88
N TYR A 93 -2.26 -7.27 5.69
CA TYR A 93 -1.96 -5.85 5.58
C TYR A 93 -1.27 -5.52 4.25
N GLU A 94 -0.30 -6.33 3.81
CA GLU A 94 0.36 -6.11 2.52
C GLU A 94 -0.59 -6.31 1.32
N GLU A 95 -1.60 -7.19 1.44
CA GLU A 95 -2.68 -7.31 0.47
C GLU A 95 -3.62 -6.10 0.46
N GLU A 96 -4.03 -5.60 1.63
CA GLU A 96 -4.81 -4.35 1.74
C GLU A 96 -4.03 -3.18 1.12
N LEU A 97 -2.75 -3.06 1.45
CA LEU A 97 -1.87 -2.01 0.95
C LEU A 97 -1.70 -2.07 -0.58
N ALA A 98 -1.53 -3.26 -1.15
CA ALA A 98 -1.47 -3.45 -2.61
C ALA A 98 -2.74 -2.95 -3.31
N LYS A 99 -3.92 -3.23 -2.73
CA LYS A 99 -5.21 -2.77 -3.26
C LYS A 99 -5.35 -1.27 -3.17
N GLU A 100 -4.98 -0.67 -2.04
CA GLU A 100 -5.09 0.79 -1.84
C GLU A 100 -4.13 1.57 -2.75
N LEU A 101 -2.91 1.06 -2.95
CA LEU A 101 -1.93 1.65 -3.87
C LEU A 101 -2.20 1.32 -5.33
N VAL A 102 -3.15 0.42 -5.61
CA VAL A 102 -3.51 0.00 -6.97
C VAL A 102 -2.28 -0.61 -7.67
N VAL A 103 -1.55 -1.47 -6.96
CA VAL A 103 -0.34 -2.15 -7.44
C VAL A 103 -0.49 -3.66 -7.24
N PRO A 104 -0.09 -4.49 -8.22
CA PRO A 104 -0.09 -5.93 -8.03
C PRO A 104 0.76 -6.36 -6.86
N ARG A 105 0.27 -7.32 -6.07
CA ARG A 105 0.97 -7.79 -4.87
C ARG A 105 2.42 -8.22 -5.12
N ARG A 106 2.68 -8.85 -6.28
CA ARG A 106 4.02 -9.30 -6.71
C ARG A 106 5.01 -8.17 -7.01
N LEU A 107 4.50 -6.97 -7.31
CA LEU A 107 5.30 -5.79 -7.58
C LEU A 107 5.45 -4.89 -6.34
N LEU A 108 4.84 -5.26 -5.22
CA LEU A 108 4.91 -4.52 -3.97
C LEU A 108 5.98 -5.12 -3.04
N GLN A 109 7.06 -4.37 -2.80
CA GLN A 109 8.09 -4.72 -1.82
C GLN A 109 7.91 -3.90 -0.56
N VAL A 110 7.46 -4.55 0.52
CA VAL A 110 7.21 -3.90 1.81
C VAL A 110 8.36 -4.14 2.78
N ARG A 111 8.90 -3.06 3.33
CA ARG A 111 9.93 -3.06 4.39
C ARG A 111 9.36 -2.46 5.65
N TYR A 112 9.58 -3.10 6.80
CA TYR A 112 9.12 -2.58 8.08
C TYR A 112 10.27 -1.98 8.88
N SER A 113 10.01 -0.84 9.51
CA SER A 113 10.96 -0.14 10.38
C SER A 113 10.28 0.22 11.71
N PRO A 114 10.68 -0.39 12.84
CA PRO A 114 11.64 -1.47 12.98
C PRO A 114 11.16 -2.77 12.30
N PRO A 115 12.06 -3.73 12.01
CA PRO A 115 11.68 -5.03 11.46
C PRO A 115 10.64 -5.74 12.34
N VAL A 116 9.63 -6.32 11.68
CA VAL A 116 8.53 -7.06 12.30
C VAL A 116 8.89 -8.56 12.25
N GLN A 117 8.79 -9.25 13.38
CA GLN A 117 9.08 -10.69 13.47
C GLN A 117 7.83 -11.52 13.14
N GLY A 118 7.99 -12.80 12.79
CA GLY A 118 6.89 -13.67 12.35
C GLY A 118 5.75 -13.92 13.37
N GLY A 119 5.91 -13.48 14.62
CA GLY A 119 4.86 -13.52 15.66
C GLY A 119 4.28 -12.15 16.04
N ASP A 120 4.78 -11.06 15.46
CA ASP A 120 4.30 -9.71 15.77
C ASP A 120 2.93 -9.48 15.10
N THR A 121 1.91 -9.16 15.89
CA THR A 121 0.62 -8.69 15.36
C THR A 121 0.75 -7.23 14.96
N LEU A 122 0.44 -6.90 13.70
CA LEU A 122 0.35 -5.51 13.27
C LEU A 122 -0.97 -4.92 13.76
N ARG A 123 -0.92 -3.67 14.20
CA ARG A 123 -2.06 -2.90 14.69
C ARG A 123 -2.29 -1.78 13.69
N TYR A 124 -3.36 -1.90 12.92
CA TYR A 124 -3.71 -0.96 11.88
C TYR A 124 -4.82 -0.02 12.38
N PRO A 125 -4.61 1.30 12.45
CA PRO A 125 -5.59 2.23 12.99
C PRO A 125 -6.83 2.35 12.09
N TYR A 126 -8.01 2.42 12.70
CA TYR A 126 -9.26 2.61 11.97
C TYR A 126 -9.36 4.01 11.38
N GLY A 127 -9.98 4.15 10.21
CA GLY A 127 -10.12 5.42 9.51
C GLY A 127 -8.85 5.91 8.82
N TRP A 128 -7.71 5.22 8.96
CA TRP A 128 -6.48 5.54 8.25
C TRP A 128 -6.33 4.72 6.96
N GLY A 129 -5.58 5.26 6.00
CA GLY A 129 -5.25 4.60 4.74
C GLY A 129 -4.15 5.32 3.96
N VAL A 130 -3.79 4.79 2.79
CA VAL A 130 -2.75 5.39 1.93
C VAL A 130 -3.33 6.22 0.81
N THR A 131 -2.95 7.47 0.67
CA THR A 131 -3.42 8.30 -0.45
C THR A 131 -2.65 8.01 -1.73
N LYS A 132 -3.32 8.19 -2.87
CA LYS A 132 -2.63 8.31 -4.15
C LYS A 132 -1.87 9.65 -4.13
N GLN A 133 -0.72 9.69 -4.80
CA GLN A 133 -0.08 10.98 -5.07
C GLN A 133 -0.95 11.85 -5.98
#